data_AF-A0A496XTV8-F1
#
_entry.id   AF-A0A496XTV8-F1
#
_cell.length_a   1.000
_cell.length_b   1.000
_cell.length_c   1.000
_cell.angle_alpha   90.00
_cell.angle_beta   90.00
_cell.angle_gamma   90.00
#
_symmetry.space_group_name_H-M   'P 1'
#
loop_
_entity.id
_entity.type
_entity.pdbx_description
1 polymer ?
#
loop_
_entity_poly.entity_id
_entity_poly.type
_entity_poly.pdbx_seq_one_letter_code
_entity_poly.pdbx_strand_id
1 'polypeptide(L)'
;MKIIILSLLFLSLAQAGEINFGQEMKLGPEKINLVNFESKIKLNWLKTIKDPINLNYVVKAEIYPEDPNTLFLTLRGGGITLLDIKNPSTPKLIQHWNEKNLDMEGQDRLGNLFISIARKGEIFIFKILKNRKISKVGQLRIPHLRFFQLPIAFIIPALHTRIYRDKKENVYALITCPWSKKLVSVDITNPKHPEYISSIKTDIKGVEGIQIYKDHAYLGGFRSNFLKVYNISDPKNMHLVQTLHDEHFSQMVPEMNSIHPDVLFTALWGKPGGLAAFSLKEPNKIKLLSKVIATSFNRANRVKIRKNLALLPLEEKVGGIGIVNIGDPKNLKLELSMTNIPGVLKPYTLNFKDNYVYLFGSETNSMAILRFTHD
;
A
#
# COMPACT_ATOMS: atom_id res chain seq x y z
N MET A 1 -13.87 -13.21 -52.58
CA MET A 1 -13.98 -12.90 -51.14
C MET A 1 -12.76 -13.50 -50.42
N LYS A 2 -11.70 -12.69 -50.22
CA LYS A 2 -10.54 -13.05 -49.40
C LYS A 2 -10.08 -11.78 -48.69
N ILE A 3 -10.20 -11.80 -47.37
CA ILE A 3 -9.82 -10.73 -46.45
C ILE A 3 -8.29 -10.72 -46.35
N ILE A 4 -7.69 -9.56 -46.62
CA ILE A 4 -6.25 -9.30 -46.44
C ILE A 4 -6.03 -9.04 -44.95
N ILE A 5 -5.28 -9.93 -44.29
CA ILE A 5 -4.77 -9.72 -42.93
C ILE A 5 -3.44 -8.97 -43.08
N LEU A 6 -3.41 -7.69 -42.67
CA LEU A 6 -2.17 -6.93 -42.54
C LEU A 6 -1.49 -7.29 -41.22
N SER A 7 -0.41 -8.06 -41.31
CA SER A 7 0.54 -8.28 -40.21
C SER A 7 1.49 -7.07 -40.14
N LEU A 8 1.31 -6.22 -39.12
CA LEU A 8 2.27 -5.17 -38.78
C LEU A 8 3.42 -5.80 -37.96
N LEU A 9 4.54 -6.05 -38.64
CA LEU A 9 5.84 -6.26 -38.00
C LEU A 9 6.27 -4.94 -37.33
N PHE A 10 6.40 -4.94 -36.01
CA PHE A 10 7.17 -3.92 -35.30
C PHE A 10 8.66 -4.30 -35.34
N LEU A 11 9.43 -3.62 -36.19
CA LEU A 11 10.88 -3.61 -36.09
C LEU A 11 11.32 -2.70 -34.93
N SER A 12 12.17 -3.24 -34.06
CA SER A 12 12.83 -2.48 -33.00
C SER A 12 13.92 -1.57 -33.56
N LEU A 13 13.81 -0.28 -33.29
CA LEU A 13 14.95 0.64 -33.29
C LEU A 13 15.07 1.19 -31.87
N ALA A 14 16.01 0.63 -31.11
CA ALA A 14 16.45 1.18 -29.84
C ALA A 14 17.34 2.39 -30.13
N GLN A 15 16.76 3.58 -30.08
CA GLN A 15 17.48 4.82 -29.89
C GLN A 15 17.16 5.30 -28.48
N ALA A 16 18.19 5.64 -27.70
CA ALA A 16 18.07 6.12 -26.33
C ALA A 16 17.35 7.49 -26.30
N GLY A 17 16.03 7.48 -26.43
CA GLY A 17 15.15 8.61 -26.15
C GLY A 17 14.62 8.49 -24.72
N GLU A 18 14.48 9.62 -24.03
CA GLU A 18 13.79 9.68 -22.75
C GLU A 18 12.41 9.00 -22.87
N ILE A 19 12.17 7.96 -22.08
CA ILE A 19 10.83 7.36 -21.97
C ILE A 19 9.98 8.38 -21.22
N ASN A 20 9.18 9.16 -21.96
CA ASN A 20 8.26 10.14 -21.37
C ASN A 20 7.24 9.41 -20.49
N PHE A 21 7.28 9.67 -19.19
CA PHE A 21 6.35 9.13 -18.21
C PHE A 21 5.07 9.96 -18.17
N GLY A 22 3.97 9.36 -18.63
CA GLY A 22 2.63 9.93 -18.62
C GLY A 22 2.44 11.20 -19.46
N GLN A 23 1.18 11.63 -19.53
CA GLN A 23 0.80 12.95 -20.04
C GLN A 23 0.39 13.84 -18.86
N GLU A 24 0.90 15.07 -18.84
CA GLU A 24 0.51 16.06 -17.84
C GLU A 24 -0.83 16.71 -18.19
N MET A 25 -1.76 16.66 -17.26
CA MET A 25 -2.97 17.47 -17.33
C MET A 25 -2.78 18.74 -16.48
N LYS A 26 -2.83 19.89 -17.15
CA LYS A 26 -3.06 21.19 -16.51
C LYS A 26 -4.54 21.52 -16.69
N LEU A 27 -5.37 21.16 -15.72
CA LEU A 27 -6.79 21.49 -15.73
C LEU A 27 -6.99 22.95 -15.30
N GLY A 28 -8.00 23.61 -15.88
CA GLY A 28 -8.58 24.85 -15.36
C GLY A 28 -9.27 24.62 -14.00
N PRO A 29 -9.81 25.66 -13.35
CA PRO A 29 -10.18 25.60 -11.93
C PRO A 29 -11.41 24.71 -11.70
N GLU A 30 -11.21 23.39 -11.56
CA GLU A 30 -12.13 22.57 -10.78
C GLU A 30 -12.09 23.09 -9.34
N LYS A 31 -13.27 23.35 -8.74
CA LYS A 31 -13.35 23.81 -7.35
C LYS A 31 -12.91 22.67 -6.43
N ILE A 32 -11.65 22.67 -6.04
CA ILE A 32 -11.15 21.80 -4.97
C ILE A 32 -11.90 22.15 -3.69
N ASN A 33 -12.48 21.15 -3.06
CA ASN A 33 -13.22 21.33 -1.82
C ASN A 33 -12.28 21.16 -0.63
N LEU A 34 -12.20 22.20 0.21
CA LEU A 34 -11.34 22.23 1.39
C LEU A 34 -12.19 22.33 2.66
N VAL A 35 -11.96 21.42 3.59
CA VAL A 35 -12.42 21.53 4.98
C VAL A 35 -11.19 21.68 5.86
N ASN A 36 -11.05 22.85 6.47
CA ASN A 36 -9.96 23.18 7.38
C ASN A 36 -10.50 23.21 8.82
N PHE A 37 -9.81 22.54 9.73
CA PHE A 37 -10.19 22.39 11.14
C PHE A 37 -9.33 23.31 12.03
N GLU A 38 -9.25 24.60 11.68
CA GLU A 38 -8.39 25.62 12.33
C GLU A 38 -6.88 25.42 12.12
N SER A 39 -6.51 24.58 11.15
CA SER A 39 -5.13 24.26 10.79
C SER A 39 -4.43 25.37 10.01
N LYS A 40 -3.13 25.53 10.27
CA LYS A 40 -2.21 26.33 9.44
C LYS A 40 -1.65 25.55 8.24
N ILE A 41 -1.97 24.26 8.11
CA ILE A 41 -1.51 23.42 7.01
C ILE A 41 -2.09 23.93 5.69
N LYS A 42 -1.22 24.13 4.70
CA LYS A 42 -1.61 24.45 3.33
C LYS A 42 -0.99 23.45 2.38
N LEU A 43 -1.85 22.68 1.72
CA LEU A 43 -1.51 21.71 0.69
C LEU A 43 -2.11 22.19 -0.64
N ASN A 44 -1.27 22.35 -1.66
CA ASN A 44 -1.68 22.83 -2.97
C ASN A 44 -1.56 21.73 -4.00
N TRP A 45 -2.57 21.55 -4.84
CA TRP A 45 -2.44 20.76 -6.05
C TRP A 45 -1.55 21.49 -7.07
N LEU A 46 -0.63 20.78 -7.71
CA LEU A 46 0.26 21.34 -8.75
C LEU A 46 -0.12 20.87 -10.14
N LYS A 47 -0.25 19.56 -10.32
CA LYS A 47 -0.59 18.90 -11.59
C LYS A 47 -1.04 17.47 -11.36
N THR A 48 -1.64 16.87 -12.38
CA THR A 48 -1.97 15.44 -12.39
C THR A 48 -1.34 14.79 -13.61
N ILE A 49 -0.62 13.70 -13.39
CA ILE A 49 -0.04 12.86 -14.45
C ILE A 49 -1.00 11.70 -14.70
N LYS A 50 -1.32 11.42 -15.97
CA LYS A 50 -2.06 10.22 -16.38
C LYS A 50 -1.16 9.26 -17.13
N ASP A 51 -1.20 7.99 -16.75
CA ASP A 51 -0.49 6.93 -17.44
C ASP A 51 -1.26 5.60 -17.29
N PRO A 52 -1.95 5.13 -18.34
CA PRO A 52 -2.80 3.94 -18.28
C PRO A 52 -2.03 2.62 -18.11
N ILE A 53 -0.71 2.65 -18.16
CA ILE A 53 0.14 1.47 -17.96
C ILE A 53 0.80 1.57 -16.58
N ASN A 54 1.55 2.65 -16.35
CA ASN A 54 2.42 2.78 -15.19
C ASN A 54 1.69 3.26 -13.93
N LEU A 55 0.44 3.71 -14.06
CA LEU A 55 -0.42 4.16 -12.97
C LEU A 55 -1.78 3.43 -12.95
N ASN A 56 -1.89 2.28 -13.63
CA ASN A 56 -3.12 1.51 -13.73
C ASN A 56 -3.53 0.87 -12.39
N TYR A 57 -4.48 1.51 -11.69
CA TYR A 57 -4.96 1.06 -10.39
C TYR A 57 -3.80 0.78 -9.40
N VAL A 58 -3.03 1.82 -9.10
CA VAL A 58 -1.98 1.77 -8.07
C VAL A 58 -2.61 1.52 -6.70
N VAL A 59 -2.16 0.46 -6.02
CA VAL A 59 -2.74 0.01 -4.75
C VAL A 59 -1.81 0.13 -3.56
N LYS A 60 -0.51 0.14 -3.82
CA LYS A 60 0.49 0.44 -2.81
C LYS A 60 1.59 1.28 -3.43
N ALA A 61 2.01 2.30 -2.68
CA ALA A 61 3.07 3.21 -3.06
C ALA A 61 4.03 3.32 -1.86
N GLU A 62 5.30 2.94 -2.04
CA GLU A 62 6.30 2.94 -0.98
C GLU A 62 7.60 3.60 -1.42
N ILE A 63 8.22 4.35 -0.52
CA ILE A 63 9.59 4.82 -0.61
C ILE A 63 10.32 4.15 0.55
N TYR A 64 11.27 3.29 0.24
CA TYR A 64 12.01 2.55 1.26
C TYR A 64 13.25 3.33 1.71
N PRO A 65 13.64 3.29 3.00
CA PRO A 65 14.80 4.02 3.50
C PRO A 65 16.10 3.74 2.76
N GLU A 66 16.26 2.52 2.22
CA GLU A 66 17.44 2.10 1.45
C GLU A 66 17.52 2.73 0.05
N ASP A 67 16.43 3.30 -0.45
CA ASP A 67 16.35 3.97 -1.75
C ASP A 67 15.36 5.15 -1.69
N PRO A 68 15.73 6.26 -1.02
CA PRO A 68 14.82 7.37 -0.74
C PRO A 68 14.44 8.18 -1.99
N ASN A 69 14.98 7.84 -3.15
CA ASN A 69 14.72 8.49 -4.43
C ASN A 69 13.95 7.60 -5.40
N THR A 70 13.45 6.44 -4.96
CA THR A 70 12.62 5.57 -5.79
C THR A 70 11.28 5.29 -5.14
N LEU A 71 10.23 5.51 -5.93
CA LEU A 71 8.86 5.19 -5.58
C LEU A 71 8.49 3.83 -6.19
N PHE A 72 8.16 2.87 -5.33
CA PHE A 72 7.75 1.51 -5.68
C PHE A 72 6.23 1.42 -5.70
N LEU A 73 5.66 1.12 -6.86
CA LEU A 73 4.23 1.03 -7.06
C LEU A 73 3.83 -0.40 -7.44
N THR A 74 2.84 -0.97 -6.75
CA THR A 74 2.15 -2.19 -7.22
C THR A 74 0.81 -1.83 -7.84
N LEU A 75 0.47 -2.55 -8.90
CA LEU A 75 -0.66 -2.25 -9.76
C LEU A 75 -1.58 -3.45 -9.92
N ARG A 76 -2.88 -3.25 -9.69
CA ARG A 76 -3.89 -4.28 -10.04
C ARG A 76 -4.08 -4.38 -11.56
N GLY A 77 -3.75 -3.31 -12.28
CA GLY A 77 -3.81 -3.26 -13.73
C GLY A 77 -2.57 -3.77 -14.46
N GLY A 78 -1.54 -4.25 -13.75
CA GLY A 78 -0.38 -4.88 -14.37
C GLY A 78 0.95 -4.61 -13.69
N GLY A 79 1.34 -5.45 -12.73
CA GLY A 79 2.73 -5.56 -12.30
C GLY A 79 3.21 -4.50 -11.31
N ILE A 80 4.44 -4.02 -11.52
CA ILE A 80 5.20 -3.16 -10.61
C ILE A 80 5.84 -2.03 -11.42
N THR A 81 5.62 -0.79 -10.99
CA THR A 81 6.24 0.41 -11.58
C THR A 81 7.22 1.00 -10.58
N LEU A 82 8.43 1.34 -11.05
CA LEU A 82 9.45 2.07 -10.29
C LEU A 82 9.61 3.46 -10.90
N LEU A 83 9.47 4.50 -10.08
CA LEU A 83 9.68 5.88 -10.51
C LEU A 83 10.87 6.50 -9.77
N ASP A 84 11.73 7.21 -10.50
CA ASP A 84 12.74 8.11 -9.95
C ASP A 84 12.06 9.40 -9.50
N ILE A 85 12.19 9.69 -8.22
CA ILE A 85 11.64 10.88 -7.57
C ILE A 85 12.75 11.76 -6.97
N LYS A 86 14.00 11.64 -7.44
CA LYS A 86 15.10 12.54 -7.02
C LYS A 86 14.71 14.01 -7.19
N ASN A 87 14.01 14.35 -8.27
CA ASN A 87 13.23 15.58 -8.34
C ASN A 87 11.76 15.26 -8.05
N PRO A 88 11.24 15.56 -6.85
CA PRO A 88 9.92 15.11 -6.44
C PRO A 88 8.78 15.74 -7.25
N SER A 89 9.02 16.86 -7.94
CA SER A 89 8.02 17.52 -8.80
C SER A 89 7.89 16.93 -10.20
N THR A 90 8.89 16.14 -10.64
CA THR A 90 8.97 15.57 -11.99
C THR A 90 9.43 14.11 -11.94
N PRO A 91 8.58 13.18 -11.45
CA PRO A 91 8.91 11.76 -11.41
C PRO A 91 9.22 11.22 -12.81
N LYS A 92 10.23 10.36 -12.94
CA LYS A 92 10.62 9.70 -14.20
C LYS A 92 10.51 8.18 -14.09
N LEU A 93 10.11 7.49 -15.15
CA LEU A 93 10.04 6.02 -15.14
C LEU A 93 11.45 5.41 -15.06
N ILE A 94 11.68 4.49 -14.10
CA ILE A 94 12.88 3.65 -14.03
C ILE A 94 12.62 2.31 -14.74
N GLN A 95 11.49 1.67 -14.40
CA GLN A 95 11.11 0.36 -14.89
C GLN A 95 9.62 0.13 -14.71
N HIS A 96 9.02 -0.56 -15.68
CA HIS A 96 7.75 -1.28 -15.52
C HIS A 96 8.03 -2.77 -15.67
N TRP A 97 7.75 -3.54 -14.62
CA TRP A 97 7.87 -5.00 -14.64
C TRP A 97 6.49 -5.62 -14.58
N ASN A 98 6.16 -6.49 -15.53
CA ASN A 98 4.87 -7.15 -15.59
C ASN A 98 4.98 -8.47 -16.38
N GLU A 99 4.48 -9.57 -15.83
CA GLU A 99 4.46 -10.88 -16.48
C GLU A 99 3.01 -11.35 -16.71
N LYS A 100 2.49 -11.22 -17.93
CA LYS A 100 1.12 -11.65 -18.27
C LYS A 100 0.03 -10.89 -17.51
N ASN A 101 0.15 -9.57 -17.38
CA ASN A 101 -0.85 -8.68 -16.77
C ASN A 101 -1.17 -9.08 -15.33
N LEU A 102 -0.14 -9.14 -14.48
CA LEU A 102 -0.30 -9.51 -13.08
C LEU A 102 -1.12 -8.47 -12.33
N ASP A 103 -2.08 -8.97 -11.57
CA ASP A 103 -2.81 -8.24 -10.56
C ASP A 103 -2.02 -8.28 -9.25
N MET A 104 -1.17 -7.27 -9.02
CA MET A 104 -0.24 -7.16 -7.89
C MET A 104 -0.80 -6.26 -6.78
N GLU A 105 -0.47 -6.56 -5.52
CA GLU A 105 -0.99 -5.78 -4.39
C GLU A 105 0.08 -5.56 -3.30
N GLY A 106 0.21 -6.47 -2.35
CA GLY A 106 1.16 -6.33 -1.25
C GLY A 106 2.60 -6.26 -1.74
N GLN A 107 3.39 -5.44 -1.08
CA GLN A 107 4.84 -5.37 -1.25
C GLN A 107 5.54 -5.10 0.08
N ASP A 108 6.79 -5.53 0.18
CA ASP A 108 7.71 -5.14 1.24
C ASP A 108 9.17 -5.32 0.80
N ARG A 109 10.11 -4.69 1.52
CA ARG A 109 11.54 -4.68 1.20
C ARG A 109 12.40 -4.84 2.44
N LEU A 110 13.52 -5.54 2.28
CA LEU A 110 14.58 -5.68 3.28
C LEU A 110 15.94 -5.60 2.57
N GLY A 111 16.59 -4.44 2.64
CA GLY A 111 17.85 -4.19 1.93
C GLY A 111 17.67 -4.32 0.41
N ASN A 112 18.36 -5.28 -0.21
CA ASN A 112 18.22 -5.57 -1.64
C ASN A 112 17.17 -6.64 -1.97
N LEU A 113 16.49 -7.21 -0.96
CA LEU A 113 15.40 -8.14 -1.16
C LEU A 113 14.08 -7.37 -1.25
N PHE A 114 13.33 -7.60 -2.32
CA PHE A 114 12.00 -7.02 -2.50
C PHE A 114 11.01 -8.14 -2.81
N ILE A 115 9.86 -8.13 -2.14
CA ILE A 115 8.80 -9.11 -2.37
C ILE A 115 7.53 -8.40 -2.78
N SER A 116 6.74 -9.04 -3.64
CA SER A 116 5.39 -8.61 -3.95
C SER A 116 4.48 -9.79 -4.24
N ILE A 117 3.19 -9.63 -3.99
CA ILE A 117 2.19 -10.69 -4.11
C ILE A 117 1.22 -10.39 -5.24
N ALA A 118 1.03 -11.36 -6.13
CA ALA A 118 -0.10 -11.36 -7.06
C ALA A 118 -1.34 -11.88 -6.34
N ARG A 119 -2.48 -11.20 -6.48
CA ARG A 119 -3.71 -11.52 -5.73
C ARG A 119 -4.19 -12.94 -5.93
N LYS A 120 -3.84 -13.58 -7.05
CA LYS A 120 -4.08 -15.00 -7.37
C LYS A 120 -3.29 -16.01 -6.51
N GLY A 121 -2.53 -15.56 -5.50
CA GLY A 121 -1.85 -16.42 -4.53
C GLY A 121 -0.42 -16.81 -4.91
N GLU A 122 0.31 -15.90 -5.55
CA GLU A 122 1.71 -16.11 -5.96
C GLU A 122 2.58 -15.00 -5.39
N ILE A 123 3.61 -15.37 -4.62
CA ILE A 123 4.65 -14.44 -4.17
C ILE A 123 5.78 -14.41 -5.19
N PHE A 124 6.20 -13.20 -5.55
CA PHE A 124 7.34 -12.91 -6.41
C PHE A 124 8.44 -12.29 -5.57
N ILE A 125 9.66 -12.77 -5.77
CA ILE A 125 10.85 -12.36 -5.03
C ILE A 125 11.85 -11.76 -6.00
N PHE A 126 12.32 -10.58 -5.68
CA PHE A 126 13.21 -9.79 -6.51
C PHE A 126 14.48 -9.41 -5.75
N LYS A 127 15.54 -9.18 -6.52
CA LYS A 127 16.69 -8.41 -6.08
C LYS A 127 16.64 -7.01 -6.68
N ILE A 128 16.95 -6.00 -5.86
CA ILE A 128 17.19 -4.64 -6.31
C ILE A 128 18.63 -4.56 -6.84
N LEU A 129 18.77 -4.11 -8.08
CA LEU A 129 20.04 -3.95 -8.76
C LEU A 129 20.64 -2.56 -8.49
N LYS A 130 21.95 -2.40 -8.74
CA LYS A 130 22.67 -1.12 -8.54
C LYS A 130 22.04 0.07 -9.30
N ASN A 131 21.40 -0.20 -10.43
CA ASN A 131 20.70 0.81 -11.24
C ASN A 131 19.24 1.05 -10.80
N ARG A 132 18.87 0.63 -9.58
CA ARG A 132 17.52 0.73 -8.99
C ARG A 132 16.42 -0.06 -9.70
N LYS A 133 16.78 -0.93 -10.65
CA LYS A 133 15.85 -1.88 -11.28
C LYS A 133 15.64 -3.11 -10.40
N ILE A 134 14.49 -3.78 -10.58
CA ILE A 134 14.20 -5.08 -9.98
C ILE A 134 14.50 -6.22 -10.96
N SER A 135 15.03 -7.32 -10.44
CA SER A 135 15.23 -8.58 -11.17
C SER A 135 14.59 -9.72 -10.39
N LYS A 136 13.67 -10.47 -11.02
CA LYS A 136 13.00 -11.61 -10.39
C LYS A 136 14.02 -12.72 -10.16
N VAL A 137 14.13 -13.20 -8.92
CA VAL A 137 15.06 -14.27 -8.53
C VAL A 137 14.35 -15.52 -8.02
N GLY A 138 13.09 -15.40 -7.61
CA GLY A 138 12.30 -16.53 -7.17
C GLY A 138 10.81 -16.23 -7.18
N GLN A 139 10.02 -17.28 -7.06
CA GLN A 139 8.57 -17.21 -6.99
C GLN A 139 8.04 -18.44 -6.27
N LEU A 140 6.92 -18.31 -5.58
CA LEU A 140 6.21 -19.45 -4.98
C LEU A 140 4.71 -19.24 -5.14
N ARG A 141 4.03 -20.29 -5.62
CA ARG A 141 2.57 -20.35 -5.54
C ARG A 141 2.18 -20.91 -4.19
N ILE A 142 1.41 -20.14 -3.42
CA ILE A 142 1.02 -20.54 -2.07
C ILE A 142 0.05 -21.73 -2.17
N PRO A 143 0.35 -22.87 -1.52
CA PRO A 143 -0.49 -24.05 -1.61
C PRO A 143 -1.79 -23.87 -0.81
N HIS A 144 -2.80 -24.69 -1.13
CA HIS A 144 -4.06 -24.78 -0.35
C HIS A 144 -4.86 -23.48 -0.17
N LEU A 145 -4.76 -22.53 -1.12
CA LEU A 145 -5.61 -21.33 -1.16
C LEU A 145 -6.83 -21.45 -2.09
N ARG A 146 -7.11 -22.66 -2.61
CA ARG A 146 -8.24 -22.88 -3.54
C ARG A 146 -9.58 -22.84 -2.81
N PHE A 147 -10.55 -22.18 -3.43
CA PHE A 147 -11.97 -22.26 -3.11
C PHE A 147 -12.69 -23.02 -4.22
N PHE A 148 -13.35 -24.12 -3.88
CA PHE A 148 -13.99 -25.00 -4.86
C PHE A 148 -15.38 -24.55 -5.33
N GLN A 149 -15.84 -23.33 -5.00
CA GLN A 149 -17.25 -22.93 -5.18
C GLN A 149 -17.50 -21.54 -5.78
N LEU A 150 -16.48 -20.76 -6.14
CA LEU A 150 -16.69 -19.44 -6.75
C LEU A 150 -15.92 -19.29 -8.07
N PRO A 151 -16.45 -18.55 -9.06
CA PRO A 151 -15.69 -18.21 -10.26
C PRO A 151 -14.40 -17.49 -9.89
N ILE A 152 -13.29 -17.94 -10.52
CA ILE A 152 -11.90 -17.56 -10.21
C ILE A 152 -11.69 -16.03 -10.19
N ALA A 153 -12.47 -15.29 -10.99
CA ALA A 153 -12.37 -13.84 -11.14
C ALA A 153 -12.67 -13.02 -9.86
N PHE A 154 -13.30 -13.60 -8.83
CA PHE A 154 -13.65 -12.89 -7.59
C PHE A 154 -12.94 -13.44 -6.34
N ILE A 155 -12.05 -14.41 -6.50
CA ILE A 155 -11.30 -14.95 -5.37
C ILE A 155 -10.05 -14.09 -5.20
N ILE A 156 -9.83 -13.59 -3.98
CA ILE A 156 -8.56 -12.97 -3.58
C ILE A 156 -7.83 -13.94 -2.64
N PRO A 157 -7.07 -14.92 -3.19
CA PRO A 157 -6.25 -15.84 -2.40
C PRO A 157 -5.26 -15.16 -1.46
N ALA A 158 -4.60 -14.08 -1.91
CA ALA A 158 -3.59 -13.37 -1.15
C ALA A 158 -3.69 -11.86 -1.43
N LEU A 159 -3.28 -11.03 -0.47
CA LEU A 159 -3.44 -9.58 -0.59
C LEU A 159 -2.22 -8.79 -0.12
N HIS A 160 -1.94 -8.69 1.18
CA HIS A 160 -0.77 -7.97 1.68
C HIS A 160 0.36 -8.92 2.06
N THR A 161 1.59 -8.37 2.14
CA THR A 161 2.76 -9.07 2.64
C THR A 161 3.64 -8.15 3.49
N ARG A 162 4.37 -8.74 4.44
CA ARG A 162 5.43 -8.12 5.23
C ARG A 162 6.60 -9.09 5.38
N ILE A 163 7.83 -8.57 5.36
CA ILE A 163 9.03 -9.35 5.66
C ILE A 163 9.22 -9.36 7.18
N TYR A 164 9.44 -10.55 7.73
CA TYR A 164 9.83 -10.79 9.11
C TYR A 164 11.20 -11.43 9.14
N ARG A 165 12.10 -10.94 10.00
CA ARG A 165 13.38 -11.58 10.28
C ARG A 165 13.36 -12.11 11.70
N ASP A 166 13.58 -13.41 11.87
CA ASP A 166 13.63 -14.03 13.19
C ASP A 166 14.98 -13.78 13.90
N LYS A 167 15.09 -14.23 15.15
CA LYS A 167 16.31 -14.09 15.96
C LYS A 167 17.51 -14.91 15.44
N LYS A 168 17.27 -15.84 14.52
CA LYS A 168 18.30 -16.65 13.86
C LYS A 168 18.67 -16.08 12.48
N GLU A 169 18.21 -14.87 12.18
CA GLU A 169 18.40 -14.18 10.90
C GLU A 169 17.73 -14.86 9.70
N ASN A 170 16.83 -15.82 9.92
CA ASN A 170 15.99 -16.36 8.85
C ASN A 170 14.97 -15.29 8.43
N VAL A 171 14.66 -15.25 7.15
CA VAL A 171 13.79 -14.23 6.56
C VAL A 171 12.53 -14.89 6.05
N TYR A 172 11.37 -14.40 6.48
CA TYR A 172 10.05 -14.90 6.14
C TYR A 172 9.20 -13.82 5.47
N ALA A 173 8.35 -14.22 4.53
CA ALA A 173 7.22 -13.42 4.09
C ALA A 173 5.96 -13.85 4.86
N LEU A 174 5.34 -12.91 5.56
CA LEU A 174 4.02 -13.08 6.18
C LEU A 174 2.96 -12.48 5.28
N ILE A 175 2.04 -13.33 4.81
CA ILE A 175 1.08 -13.01 3.75
C ILE A 175 -0.35 -13.12 4.27
N THR A 176 -1.15 -12.07 4.08
CA THR A 176 -2.57 -12.11 4.39
C THR A 176 -3.34 -12.77 3.25
N CYS A 177 -4.21 -13.72 3.59
CA CYS A 177 -5.04 -14.47 2.66
C CYS A 177 -6.52 -14.21 2.94
N PRO A 178 -7.11 -13.17 2.34
CA PRO A 178 -8.42 -12.65 2.70
C PRO A 178 -9.54 -13.68 2.74
N TRP A 179 -9.66 -14.53 1.70
CA TRP A 179 -10.84 -15.41 1.56
C TRP A 179 -10.70 -16.66 2.42
N SER A 180 -9.48 -17.20 2.56
CA SER A 180 -9.19 -18.33 3.46
C SER A 180 -9.09 -17.90 4.91
N LYS A 181 -9.11 -16.58 5.17
CA LYS A 181 -8.96 -15.97 6.49
C LYS A 181 -7.66 -16.44 7.14
N LYS A 182 -6.61 -16.66 6.35
CA LYS A 182 -5.33 -17.18 6.85
C LYS A 182 -4.26 -16.09 6.89
N LEU A 183 -3.34 -16.23 7.82
CA LEU A 183 -2.01 -15.66 7.76
C LEU A 183 -1.06 -16.79 7.38
N VAL A 184 -0.32 -16.62 6.29
CA VAL A 184 0.63 -17.62 5.76
C VAL A 184 2.05 -17.15 6.03
N SER A 185 2.93 -18.09 6.39
CA SER A 185 4.37 -17.87 6.45
C SER A 185 5.07 -18.63 5.32
N VAL A 186 5.97 -17.95 4.62
CA VAL A 186 6.86 -18.51 3.59
C VAL A 186 8.29 -18.15 3.97
N ASP A 187 9.18 -19.14 4.03
CA ASP A 187 10.61 -18.92 4.17
C ASP A 187 11.16 -18.38 2.84
N ILE A 188 11.84 -17.24 2.93
CA ILE A 188 12.49 -16.56 1.81
C ILE A 188 13.97 -16.27 2.11
N THR A 189 14.55 -16.97 3.09
CA THR A 189 15.97 -16.90 3.47
C THR A 189 16.85 -17.19 2.26
N ASN A 190 16.50 -18.23 1.49
CA ASN A 190 16.99 -18.41 0.13
C ASN A 190 15.97 -17.87 -0.88
N PRO A 191 16.16 -16.65 -1.42
CA PRO A 191 15.16 -16.02 -2.28
C PRO A 191 14.98 -16.73 -3.64
N LYS A 192 15.88 -17.64 -4.02
CA LYS A 192 15.75 -18.47 -5.23
C LYS A 192 14.92 -19.73 -5.01
N HIS A 193 14.83 -20.18 -3.76
CA HIS A 193 14.12 -21.39 -3.35
C HIS A 193 13.20 -21.09 -2.15
N PRO A 194 12.19 -20.23 -2.33
CA PRO A 194 11.21 -19.98 -1.28
C PRO A 194 10.42 -21.24 -0.93
N GLU A 195 10.07 -21.39 0.35
CA GLU A 195 9.37 -22.57 0.87
C GLU A 195 8.14 -22.16 1.69
N TYR A 196 6.99 -22.77 1.43
CA TYR A 196 5.83 -22.61 2.30
C TYR A 196 6.10 -23.29 3.65
N ILE A 197 5.89 -22.58 4.75
CA ILE A 197 6.19 -23.08 6.10
C ILE A 197 4.92 -23.46 6.86
N SER A 198 4.00 -22.51 7.01
CA SER A 198 2.81 -22.71 7.84
C SER A 198 1.68 -21.75 7.47
N SER A 199 0.51 -22.00 8.06
CA SER A 199 -0.59 -21.03 8.05
C SER A 199 -1.39 -21.12 9.34
N ILE A 200 -1.91 -19.99 9.80
CA ILE A 200 -2.86 -19.91 10.91
C ILE A 200 -4.17 -19.30 10.42
N LYS A 201 -5.30 -19.86 10.85
CA LYS A 201 -6.62 -19.27 10.64
C LYS A 201 -6.80 -18.08 11.58
N THR A 202 -7.18 -16.94 11.02
CA THR A 202 -7.29 -15.67 11.74
C THR A 202 -8.71 -15.35 12.20
N ASP A 203 -9.71 -15.98 11.57
CA ASP A 203 -11.13 -15.64 11.65
C ASP A 203 -11.49 -14.18 11.33
N ILE A 204 -10.54 -13.39 10.80
CA ILE A 204 -10.80 -12.06 10.25
C ILE A 204 -11.37 -12.24 8.84
N LYS A 205 -12.61 -11.78 8.63
CA LYS A 205 -13.20 -11.76 7.29
C LYS A 205 -12.46 -10.75 6.43
N GLY A 206 -11.90 -11.20 5.31
CA GLY A 206 -11.17 -10.32 4.41
C GLY A 206 -9.90 -9.77 5.05
N VAL A 207 -9.12 -10.61 5.74
CA VAL A 207 -7.83 -10.22 6.32
C VAL A 207 -6.95 -9.54 5.27
N GLU A 208 -6.52 -8.31 5.54
CA GLU A 208 -5.85 -7.43 4.59
C GLU A 208 -4.63 -6.81 5.23
N GLY A 209 -4.83 -5.80 6.10
CA GLY A 209 -3.75 -5.06 6.73
C GLY A 209 -2.89 -5.96 7.59
N ILE A 210 -1.57 -5.83 7.44
CA ILE A 210 -0.57 -6.46 8.30
C ILE A 210 0.55 -5.46 8.55
N GLN A 211 0.90 -5.29 9.82
CA GLN A 211 2.12 -4.61 10.25
C GLN A 211 2.85 -5.51 11.24
N ILE A 212 4.18 -5.41 11.25
CA ILE A 212 5.03 -6.18 12.15
C ILE A 212 5.77 -5.20 13.08
N TYR A 213 5.80 -5.52 14.37
CA TYR A 213 6.63 -4.84 15.35
C TYR A 213 7.16 -5.87 16.34
N LYS A 214 8.49 -6.03 16.37
CA LYS A 214 9.17 -7.15 17.05
C LYS A 214 8.57 -8.48 16.56
N ASP A 215 8.34 -9.42 17.47
CA ASP A 215 7.81 -10.76 17.15
C ASP A 215 6.26 -10.79 17.09
N HIS A 216 5.61 -9.69 16.70
CA HIS A 216 4.15 -9.57 16.66
C HIS A 216 3.64 -9.01 15.34
N ALA A 217 2.58 -9.62 14.82
CA ALA A 217 1.85 -9.15 13.65
C ALA A 217 0.46 -8.60 14.04
N TYR A 218 0.12 -7.41 13.55
CA TYR A 218 -1.14 -6.71 13.80
C TYR A 218 -2.00 -6.74 12.54
N LEU A 219 -3.15 -7.39 12.62
CA LEU A 219 -3.96 -7.75 11.45
C LEU A 219 -5.35 -7.11 11.51
N GLY A 220 -5.74 -6.49 10.40
CA GLY A 220 -7.08 -5.96 10.15
C GLY A 220 -7.72 -6.57 8.89
N GLY A 221 -8.98 -6.25 8.60
CA GLY A 221 -9.65 -6.72 7.37
C GLY A 221 -10.80 -5.85 6.89
N PHE A 222 -11.12 -5.92 5.59
CA PHE A 222 -12.13 -5.06 4.94
C PHE A 222 -13.57 -5.59 5.00
N ARG A 223 -13.81 -6.70 5.69
CA ARG A 223 -15.16 -7.23 6.01
C ARG A 223 -15.27 -7.61 7.49
N SER A 224 -14.45 -6.97 8.31
CA SER A 224 -14.26 -7.27 9.72
C SER A 224 -14.11 -5.96 10.48
N ASN A 225 -14.51 -6.00 11.75
CA ASN A 225 -14.37 -4.94 12.73
C ASN A 225 -13.43 -5.37 13.87
N PHE A 226 -12.43 -6.19 13.51
CA PHE A 226 -11.47 -6.75 14.44
C PHE A 226 -10.06 -6.30 14.07
N LEU A 227 -9.30 -5.90 15.09
CA LEU A 227 -7.84 -5.84 15.05
C LEU A 227 -7.33 -7.02 15.89
N LYS A 228 -6.59 -7.95 15.27
CA LYS A 228 -6.03 -9.10 15.98
C LYS A 228 -4.52 -9.07 15.98
N VAL A 229 -3.94 -9.53 17.08
CA VAL A 229 -2.49 -9.60 17.28
C VAL A 229 -2.06 -11.04 17.35
N TYR A 230 -1.04 -11.40 16.57
CA TYR A 230 -0.45 -12.73 16.56
C TYR A 230 0.99 -12.65 17.01
N ASN A 231 1.41 -13.58 17.86
CA ASN A 231 2.81 -13.86 18.09
C ASN A 231 3.35 -14.64 16.88
N ILE A 232 4.45 -14.15 16.32
CA ILE A 232 5.14 -14.69 15.14
C ILE A 232 6.60 -15.04 15.42
N SER A 233 7.01 -15.10 16.70
CA SER A 233 8.38 -15.45 17.13
C SER A 233 8.86 -16.78 16.56
N ASP A 234 7.94 -17.74 16.40
CA ASP A 234 8.12 -18.95 15.61
C ASP A 234 7.14 -18.96 14.42
N PRO A 235 7.61 -18.66 13.19
CA PRO A 235 6.78 -18.66 12.00
C PRO A 235 6.19 -20.03 11.63
N LYS A 236 6.66 -21.14 12.24
CA LYS A 236 6.03 -22.46 12.11
C LYS A 236 4.82 -22.62 13.02
N ASN A 237 4.81 -21.92 14.15
CA ASN A 237 3.85 -22.05 15.24
C ASN A 237 3.30 -20.69 15.71
N MET A 238 2.80 -19.89 14.76
CA MET A 238 2.14 -18.62 15.07
C MET A 238 0.86 -18.85 15.89
N HIS A 239 0.53 -17.93 16.81
CA HIS A 239 -0.70 -18.02 17.60
C HIS A 239 -1.28 -16.63 17.93
N LEU A 240 -2.61 -16.58 18.08
CA LEU A 240 -3.34 -15.37 18.48
C LEU A 240 -3.00 -15.02 19.94
N VAL A 241 -2.69 -13.75 20.20
CA VAL A 241 -2.45 -13.24 21.58
C VAL A 241 -3.50 -12.25 22.03
N GLN A 242 -4.12 -11.51 21.11
CA GLN A 242 -5.15 -10.53 21.46
C GLN A 242 -6.14 -10.32 20.31
N THR A 243 -7.41 -10.07 20.66
CA THR A 243 -8.42 -9.53 19.75
C THR A 243 -8.97 -8.25 20.34
N LEU A 244 -9.03 -7.20 19.52
CA LEU A 244 -9.73 -5.96 19.79
C LEU A 244 -10.90 -5.83 18.80
N HIS A 245 -11.96 -5.19 19.25
CA HIS A 245 -13.18 -4.96 18.48
C HIS A 245 -13.68 -3.54 18.70
N ASP A 246 -14.09 -2.89 17.62
CA ASP A 246 -14.79 -1.61 17.61
C ASP A 246 -15.53 -1.52 16.28
N GLU A 247 -16.75 -1.02 16.26
CA GLU A 247 -17.54 -0.92 15.02
C GLU A 247 -16.84 -0.13 13.90
N HIS A 248 -15.93 0.78 14.27
CA HIS A 248 -15.18 1.61 13.32
C HIS A 248 -13.91 0.93 12.77
N PHE A 249 -13.52 -0.23 13.29
CA PHE A 249 -12.34 -1.01 12.86
C PHE A 249 -12.50 -1.68 11.49
N SER A 250 -12.98 -0.92 10.51
CA SER A 250 -13.24 -1.36 9.15
C SER A 250 -12.03 -1.12 8.25
N GLN A 251 -11.59 -2.17 7.54
CA GLN A 251 -10.52 -2.12 6.53
C GLN A 251 -9.25 -1.44 7.06
N MET A 252 -8.84 -1.88 8.25
CA MET A 252 -7.68 -1.35 8.94
C MET A 252 -6.39 -1.73 8.23
N VAL A 253 -5.70 -0.74 7.66
CA VAL A 253 -4.33 -0.89 7.19
C VAL A 253 -3.38 -0.12 8.10
N PRO A 254 -2.60 -0.85 8.92
CA PRO A 254 -1.70 -0.24 9.88
C PRO A 254 -0.41 0.30 9.25
N GLU A 255 0.15 1.33 9.88
CA GLU A 255 1.43 1.97 9.58
C GLU A 255 2.13 2.38 10.88
N MET A 256 3.46 2.47 10.84
CA MET A 256 4.29 2.95 11.96
C MET A 256 5.31 3.97 11.47
N ASN A 257 5.89 4.73 12.39
CA ASN A 257 7.00 5.64 12.10
C ASN A 257 8.07 5.58 13.20
N SER A 258 9.17 6.29 12.99
CA SER A 258 10.25 6.40 13.97
C SER A 258 9.99 7.46 15.07
N ILE A 259 9.07 8.40 14.87
CA ILE A 259 8.76 9.45 15.85
C ILE A 259 7.92 8.90 17.01
N HIS A 260 7.02 7.97 16.71
CA HIS A 260 6.25 7.21 17.68
C HIS A 260 6.53 5.71 17.50
N PRO A 261 7.74 5.23 17.85
CA PRO A 261 8.21 3.89 17.51
C PRO A 261 7.44 2.76 18.20
N ASP A 262 6.63 3.09 19.20
CA ASP A 262 5.75 2.20 19.95
C ASP A 262 4.26 2.51 19.71
N VAL A 263 3.92 3.14 18.58
CA VAL A 263 2.52 3.44 18.21
C VAL A 263 2.19 2.88 16.84
N LEU A 264 1.06 2.18 16.77
CA LEU A 264 0.43 1.73 15.54
C LEU A 264 -0.65 2.72 15.14
N PHE A 265 -0.55 3.30 13.95
CA PHE A 265 -1.61 4.12 13.35
C PHE A 265 -2.34 3.31 12.30
N THR A 266 -3.66 3.36 12.27
CA THR A 266 -4.45 2.63 11.28
C THR A 266 -5.58 3.49 10.77
N ALA A 267 -5.74 3.49 9.45
CA ALA A 267 -6.89 4.11 8.82
C ALA A 267 -8.17 3.36 9.19
N LEU A 268 -9.27 4.11 9.27
CA LEU A 268 -10.62 3.61 9.52
C LEU A 268 -11.46 3.94 8.29
N TRP A 269 -11.77 2.94 7.47
CA TRP A 269 -12.41 3.13 6.15
C TRP A 269 -13.91 3.43 6.20
N GLY A 270 -14.51 3.49 7.39
CA GLY A 270 -15.95 3.66 7.53
C GLY A 270 -16.54 4.90 6.83
N LYS A 271 -17.86 5.00 6.90
CA LYS A 271 -18.61 6.23 6.64
C LYS A 271 -19.45 6.56 7.87
N PRO A 272 -18.96 7.36 8.83
CA PRO A 272 -17.75 8.18 8.79
C PRO A 272 -16.44 7.38 8.91
N GLY A 273 -15.33 7.92 8.37
CA GLY A 273 -14.00 7.32 8.41
C GLY A 273 -13.01 8.14 9.23
N GLY A 274 -11.74 7.73 9.29
CA GLY A 274 -10.72 8.45 10.07
C GLY A 274 -9.46 7.67 10.40
N LEU A 275 -8.95 7.84 11.62
CA LEU A 275 -7.68 7.26 12.09
C LEU A 275 -7.81 6.80 13.55
N ALA A 276 -7.21 5.67 13.88
CA ALA A 276 -6.98 5.22 15.26
C ALA A 276 -5.48 5.05 15.55
N ALA A 277 -5.09 5.29 16.80
CA ALA A 277 -3.74 5.09 17.32
C ALA A 277 -3.75 4.06 18.46
N PHE A 278 -2.81 3.14 18.47
CA PHE A 278 -2.68 2.09 19.49
C PHE A 278 -1.27 2.06 20.05
N SER A 279 -1.14 1.88 21.37
CA SER A 279 0.15 1.67 22.01
C SER A 279 0.63 0.24 21.84
N LEU A 280 1.90 0.10 21.48
CA LEU A 280 2.66 -1.15 21.33
C LEU A 280 3.72 -1.33 22.43
N LYS A 281 3.62 -0.59 23.56
CA LYS A 281 4.53 -0.73 24.71
C LYS A 281 4.56 -2.17 25.24
N GLU A 282 3.39 -2.81 25.25
CA GLU A 282 3.19 -4.23 25.48
C GLU A 282 2.71 -4.84 24.15
N PRO A 283 3.60 -5.35 23.26
CA PRO A 283 3.23 -5.80 21.91
C PRO A 283 2.18 -6.93 21.85
N ASN A 284 2.07 -7.71 22.92
CA ASN A 284 1.07 -8.77 23.10
C ASN A 284 -0.24 -8.27 23.73
N LYS A 285 -0.28 -7.01 24.19
CA LYS A 285 -1.41 -6.39 24.89
C LYS A 285 -1.53 -4.92 24.52
N ILE A 286 -1.83 -4.68 23.24
CA ILE A 286 -2.00 -3.34 22.70
C ILE A 286 -3.25 -2.67 23.26
N LYS A 287 -3.22 -1.34 23.33
CA LYS A 287 -4.31 -0.51 23.87
C LYS A 287 -4.62 0.61 22.88
N LEU A 288 -5.89 0.85 22.60
CA LEU A 288 -6.33 2.04 21.87
C LEU A 288 -5.93 3.27 22.68
N LEU A 289 -5.19 4.19 22.08
CA LEU A 289 -4.80 5.48 22.67
C LEU A 289 -5.85 6.54 22.37
N SER A 290 -6.22 6.69 21.11
CA SER A 290 -7.27 7.59 20.66
C SER A 290 -7.74 7.24 19.25
N LYS A 291 -8.89 7.81 18.84
CA LYS A 291 -9.40 7.73 17.46
C LYS A 291 -10.09 9.04 17.10
N VAL A 292 -10.00 9.43 15.83
CA VAL A 292 -10.76 10.55 15.24
C VAL A 292 -11.55 10.04 14.06
N ILE A 293 -12.81 10.48 13.96
CA ILE A 293 -13.76 10.00 12.97
C ILE A 293 -14.60 11.17 12.48
N ALA A 294 -14.71 11.33 11.16
CA ALA A 294 -15.50 12.40 10.54
C ALA A 294 -16.01 12.00 9.15
N THR A 295 -17.14 12.56 8.74
CA THR A 295 -17.71 12.36 7.40
C THR A 295 -16.82 12.92 6.29
N SER A 296 -16.06 13.99 6.57
CA SER A 296 -15.04 14.53 5.68
C SER A 296 -13.83 13.61 5.50
N PHE A 297 -13.76 12.51 6.26
CA PHE A 297 -12.74 11.45 6.20
C PHE A 297 -13.33 10.09 5.79
N ASN A 298 -14.53 10.06 5.20
CA ASN A 298 -15.14 8.84 4.66
C ASN A 298 -14.13 8.02 3.84
N ARG A 299 -14.07 6.71 4.11
CA ARG A 299 -13.19 5.78 3.39
C ARG A 299 -11.70 6.14 3.43
N ALA A 300 -11.23 6.66 4.56
CA ALA A 300 -9.80 6.71 4.85
C ALA A 300 -9.20 5.29 4.78
N ASN A 301 -8.36 5.04 3.78
CA ASN A 301 -8.00 3.67 3.40
C ASN A 301 -6.60 3.24 3.91
N ARG A 302 -5.59 4.08 3.69
CA ARG A 302 -4.18 3.80 4.05
C ARG A 302 -3.64 4.92 4.93
N VAL A 303 -2.48 4.71 5.56
CA VAL A 303 -1.78 5.73 6.33
C VAL A 303 -0.38 5.92 5.77
N LYS A 304 0.03 7.17 5.55
CA LYS A 304 1.44 7.54 5.40
C LYS A 304 1.79 8.64 6.37
N ILE A 305 2.94 8.51 7.02
CA ILE A 305 3.29 9.39 8.13
C ILE A 305 4.43 10.32 7.72
N ARG A 306 4.16 11.62 7.67
CA ARG A 306 5.14 12.69 7.46
C ARG A 306 5.27 13.50 8.74
N LYS A 307 6.40 13.40 9.44
CA LYS A 307 6.61 14.08 10.72
C LYS A 307 5.45 13.74 11.69
N ASN A 308 4.76 14.76 12.19
CA ASN A 308 3.60 14.64 13.08
C ASN A 308 2.26 14.59 12.31
N LEU A 309 2.25 14.23 11.03
CA LEU A 309 1.04 14.16 10.21
C LEU A 309 0.84 12.75 9.66
N ALA A 310 -0.38 12.23 9.80
CA ALA A 310 -0.88 11.08 9.06
C ALA A 310 -1.68 11.57 7.85
N LEU A 311 -1.28 11.11 6.66
CA LEU A 311 -1.89 11.39 5.37
C LEU A 311 -2.72 10.17 4.96
N LEU A 312 -3.99 10.40 4.64
CA LEU A 312 -4.99 9.37 4.40
C LEU A 312 -5.63 9.57 3.02
N PRO A 313 -5.48 8.65 2.06
CA PRO A 313 -6.29 8.69 0.84
C PRO A 313 -7.74 8.37 1.19
N LEU A 314 -8.66 9.19 0.70
CA LEU A 314 -10.11 9.07 0.93
C LEU A 314 -10.74 8.38 -0.29
N GLU A 315 -10.99 7.07 -0.19
CA GLU A 315 -11.38 6.20 -1.30
C GLU A 315 -12.87 6.34 -1.70
N GLU A 316 -13.29 7.56 -1.99
CA GLU A 316 -14.63 7.92 -2.48
C GLU A 316 -14.60 8.39 -3.93
N LYS A 317 -15.77 8.47 -4.56
CA LYS A 317 -15.95 9.30 -5.76
C LYS A 317 -16.62 10.61 -5.32
N VAL A 318 -15.99 11.77 -5.40
CA VAL A 318 -14.69 12.11 -6.05
C VAL A 318 -13.46 11.77 -5.18
N GLY A 319 -13.62 11.70 -3.85
CA GLY A 319 -12.53 11.35 -2.92
C GLY A 319 -11.48 12.45 -2.76
N GLY A 320 -10.35 12.12 -2.13
CA GLY A 320 -9.31 13.10 -1.85
C GLY A 320 -8.23 12.63 -0.87
N ILE A 321 -7.72 13.57 -0.07
CA ILE A 321 -6.75 13.34 1.00
C ILE A 321 -7.25 13.96 2.31
N GLY A 322 -7.19 13.18 3.39
CA GLY A 322 -7.36 13.63 4.76
C GLY A 322 -6.01 13.72 5.47
N ILE A 323 -5.85 14.69 6.36
CA ILE A 323 -4.66 14.88 7.19
C ILE A 323 -5.06 14.94 8.66
N VAL A 324 -4.38 14.13 9.47
CA VAL A 324 -4.56 14.07 10.91
C VAL A 324 -3.22 14.39 11.57
N ASN A 325 -3.24 15.27 12.57
CA ASN A 325 -2.11 15.49 13.46
C ASN A 325 -2.00 14.34 14.45
N ILE A 326 -0.81 13.74 14.45
CA ILE A 326 -0.47 12.59 15.29
C ILE A 326 0.60 12.93 16.33
N GLY A 327 1.00 14.20 16.48
CA GLY A 327 2.10 14.61 17.37
C GLY A 327 1.86 14.25 18.83
N ASP A 328 0.60 14.16 19.25
CA ASP A 328 0.18 13.45 20.46
C ASP A 328 -0.74 12.29 20.08
N PRO A 329 -0.26 11.03 20.08
CA PRO A 329 -1.06 9.86 19.75
C PRO A 329 -2.25 9.60 20.69
N LYS A 330 -2.28 10.24 21.87
CA LYS A 330 -3.43 10.19 22.80
C LYS A 330 -4.48 11.24 22.46
N ASN A 331 -4.16 12.19 21.60
CA ASN A 331 -5.02 13.30 21.23
C ASN A 331 -4.86 13.62 19.73
N LEU A 332 -5.28 12.69 18.89
CA LEU A 332 -5.34 12.89 17.44
C LEU A 332 -6.23 14.09 17.09
N LYS A 333 -5.81 14.90 16.11
CA LYS A 333 -6.60 16.05 15.65
C LYS A 333 -6.76 16.04 14.14
N LEU A 334 -7.98 16.20 13.65
CA LEU A 334 -8.23 16.42 12.23
C LEU A 334 -7.65 17.78 11.85
N GLU A 335 -6.90 17.86 10.75
CA GLU A 335 -6.26 19.11 10.32
C GLU A 335 -6.84 19.59 8.98
N LEU A 336 -6.95 18.70 8.01
CA LEU A 336 -7.37 19.04 6.65
C LEU A 336 -8.12 17.88 5.99
N SER A 337 -9.18 18.18 5.23
CA SER A 337 -9.69 17.31 4.18
C SER A 337 -9.73 18.09 2.87
N MET A 338 -9.05 17.57 1.84
CA MET A 338 -8.97 18.16 0.50
C MET A 338 -9.53 17.14 -0.50
N THR A 339 -10.68 17.45 -1.09
CA THR A 339 -11.41 16.56 -2.01
C THR A 339 -11.64 17.22 -3.36
N ASN A 340 -12.13 16.44 -4.33
CA ASN A 340 -12.30 16.91 -5.71
C ASN A 340 -10.98 17.38 -6.34
N ILE A 341 -9.93 16.56 -6.17
CA ILE A 341 -8.59 16.85 -6.70
C ILE A 341 -8.59 16.56 -8.22
N PRO A 342 -8.15 17.51 -9.07
CA PRO A 342 -8.31 17.40 -10.51
C PRO A 342 -7.72 16.12 -11.10
N GLY A 343 -8.53 15.38 -11.86
CA GLY A 343 -8.12 14.15 -12.53
C GLY A 343 -7.81 12.96 -11.61
N VAL A 344 -8.24 12.99 -10.35
CA VAL A 344 -8.13 11.88 -9.40
C VAL A 344 -9.53 11.42 -8.99
N LEU A 345 -9.84 10.15 -9.25
CA LEU A 345 -11.05 9.50 -8.73
C LEU A 345 -10.68 8.29 -7.89
N LYS A 346 -11.39 8.13 -6.76
CA LYS A 346 -11.26 6.97 -5.87
C LYS A 346 -9.79 6.73 -5.48
N PRO A 347 -9.14 7.69 -4.81
CA PRO A 347 -7.74 7.54 -4.46
C PRO A 347 -7.55 6.40 -3.47
N TYR A 348 -6.70 5.44 -3.83
CA TYR A 348 -6.53 4.19 -3.07
C TYR A 348 -5.30 4.23 -2.16
N THR A 349 -4.23 4.85 -2.63
CA THR A 349 -2.97 5.00 -1.90
C THR A 349 -2.36 6.37 -2.15
N LEU A 350 -1.40 6.74 -1.32
CA LEU A 350 -0.53 7.90 -1.51
C LEU A 350 0.88 7.60 -1.00
N ASN A 351 1.84 8.46 -1.33
CA ASN A 351 3.13 8.56 -0.65
C ASN A 351 3.61 10.02 -0.71
N PHE A 352 4.74 10.34 -0.09
CA PHE A 352 5.29 11.69 -0.09
C PHE A 352 6.82 11.67 -0.11
N LYS A 353 7.42 12.72 -0.67
CA LYS A 353 8.85 12.99 -0.57
C LYS A 353 9.06 14.48 -0.33
N ASP A 354 9.84 14.81 0.68
CA ASP A 354 10.06 16.19 1.13
C ASP A 354 8.72 16.89 1.40
N ASN A 355 8.40 17.91 0.60
CA ASN A 355 7.14 18.65 0.66
C ASN A 355 6.11 18.22 -0.39
N TYR A 356 6.37 17.18 -1.17
CA TYR A 356 5.50 16.71 -2.24
C TYR A 356 4.72 15.48 -1.81
N VAL A 357 3.44 15.43 -2.18
CA VAL A 357 2.55 14.28 -1.97
C VAL A 357 2.12 13.75 -3.33
N TYR A 358 2.18 12.42 -3.49
CA TYR A 358 1.72 11.68 -4.66
C TYR A 358 0.42 10.98 -4.29
N LEU A 359 -0.71 11.43 -4.84
CA LEU A 359 -2.03 10.82 -4.60
C LEU A 359 -2.49 10.07 -5.85
N PHE A 360 -2.80 8.78 -5.71
CA PHE A 360 -3.05 7.90 -6.85
C PHE A 360 -4.54 7.61 -7.04
N GLY A 361 -5.10 8.04 -8.17
CA GLY A 361 -6.49 7.77 -8.54
C GLY A 361 -6.64 6.41 -9.22
N SER A 362 -7.36 5.49 -8.58
CA SER A 362 -7.47 4.10 -9.05
C SER A 362 -8.35 3.93 -10.29
N GLU A 363 -9.32 4.82 -10.50
CA GLU A 363 -10.21 4.77 -11.68
C GLU A 363 -9.76 5.69 -12.81
N THR A 364 -8.84 6.60 -12.53
CA THR A 364 -8.32 7.59 -13.48
C THR A 364 -6.94 7.26 -14.03
N ASN A 365 -6.31 6.18 -13.53
CA ASN A 365 -4.93 5.79 -13.84
C ASN A 365 -3.97 6.98 -13.73
N SER A 366 -4.04 7.66 -12.59
CA SER A 366 -3.43 8.97 -12.41
C SER A 366 -2.69 9.14 -11.09
N MET A 367 -1.77 10.10 -11.08
CA MET A 367 -1.02 10.55 -9.92
C MET A 367 -1.12 12.08 -9.84
N ALA A 368 -1.87 12.60 -8.88
CA ALA A 368 -1.81 14.01 -8.53
C ALA A 368 -0.56 14.29 -7.70
N ILE A 369 0.15 15.35 -8.07
CA ILE A 369 1.28 15.88 -7.32
C ILE A 369 0.78 17.11 -6.57
N LEU A 370 0.80 17.02 -5.24
CA LEU A 370 0.49 18.12 -4.34
C LEU A 370 1.75 18.58 -3.61
N ARG A 371 1.74 19.79 -3.05
CA ARG A 371 2.88 20.35 -2.32
C ARG A 371 2.44 21.11 -1.07
N PHE A 372 3.09 20.83 0.05
CA PHE A 372 3.02 21.66 1.24
C PHE A 372 3.73 23.00 1.01
N THR A 373 3.10 24.11 1.39
CA THR A 373 3.72 25.45 1.22
C THR A 373 4.88 25.71 2.18
N HIS A 374 4.91 25.02 3.33
CA HIS A 374 5.92 25.14 4.37
C HIS A 374 6.18 23.75 4.97
N ASP A 375 7.34 23.58 5.59
CA ASP A 375 7.83 22.29 6.08
C ASP A 375 7.09 21.73 7.31
#